data_AF-A0A537WGT9-F1
#
_entry.id   AF-A0A537WGT9-F1
#
_cell.length_a   1.000
_cell.length_b   1.000
_cell.length_c   1.000
_cell.angle_alpha   90.00
_cell.angle_beta   90.00
_cell.angle_gamma   90.00
#
_symmetry.space_group_name_H-M   'P 1'
#
loop_
_entity.id
_entity.type
_entity.pdbx_description
1 polymer ?
#
loop_
_entity_poly.entity_id
_entity_poly.type
_entity_poly.pdbx_seq_one_letter_code
_entity_poly.pdbx_strand_id
1 'polypeptide(L)'
;MRITAVEQTNDPLFLVDVNGNPDPAGNPLDITRIGWDAAQALPFELCQDETELLGNIVPAIAGASVSEIFRIGPPGANEPVVASDLPRALEREGVYDTDNGGRRLVLRWGLRASEAAGLGWLDPLTPDLVLREIEPGGGGFVPVAGADHWTYLPSLIDAQPDDPAFTLEEGVWREIIRFERTGVTISHEDYATGAGFTLRFGDGAFGRSPPDGTFFEVIYRTGPAPGASLADANLAADSVTVLAEPGSQPPNQPLALATAVSNPLPIENGWVQRGGARARWTGSWLTEFVTADPEGAFALSEPRRGELSNLVDAIRQAGREAFVVDPDFISIDLDISVCVQPGHYPGDVEARIIDALTGRRRPHHPLAFFDPDHFTFGDPLRRSALEAAVQSTPGVHGVEDIRIRARRITDWREFDQPDFRVGATQIIRLQNDPVFPERGSLVVHARAGA
;
A
#
# COMPACT_ATOMS: atom_id res chain seq x y z
N MET A 1 -9.27 -11.08 11.85
CA MET A 1 -9.14 -11.99 13.01
C MET A 1 -7.84 -11.66 13.72
N ARG A 2 -7.86 -11.32 15.01
CA ARG A 2 -6.68 -10.96 15.80
C ARG A 2 -6.24 -12.18 16.59
N ILE A 3 -5.05 -12.69 16.28
CA ILE A 3 -4.42 -13.80 17.00
C ILE A 3 -3.94 -13.29 18.37
N THR A 4 -4.26 -14.02 19.43
CA THR A 4 -3.90 -13.72 20.83
C THR A 4 -2.88 -14.68 21.40
N ALA A 5 -2.78 -15.90 20.84
CA ALA A 5 -1.80 -16.90 21.24
C ALA A 5 -1.48 -17.85 20.08
N VAL A 6 -0.23 -18.32 20.02
CA VAL A 6 0.21 -19.41 19.15
C VAL A 6 1.02 -20.37 20.00
N GLU A 7 0.60 -21.63 20.06
CA GLU A 7 1.24 -22.68 20.85
C GLU A 7 1.52 -23.89 19.97
N GLN A 8 2.75 -24.41 20.05
CA GLN A 8 3.06 -25.73 19.50
C GLN A 8 2.70 -26.78 20.53
N THR A 9 1.84 -27.72 20.16
CA THR A 9 1.38 -28.79 21.04
C THR A 9 1.17 -30.07 20.23
N ASN A 10 0.74 -31.14 20.89
CA ASN A 10 0.40 -32.38 20.22
C ASN A 10 -1.06 -32.75 20.48
N ASP A 11 -1.73 -33.28 19.46
CA ASP A 11 -3.06 -33.85 19.59
C ASP A 11 -2.94 -35.37 19.78
N PRO A 12 -3.22 -35.91 20.98
CA PRO A 12 -3.11 -37.34 21.25
C PRO A 12 -4.28 -38.15 20.67
N LEU A 13 -5.29 -37.52 20.08
CA LEU A 13 -6.50 -38.16 19.55
C LEU A 13 -6.54 -38.20 18.02
N PHE A 14 -5.70 -37.42 17.34
CA PHE A 14 -5.57 -37.44 15.88
C PHE A 14 -4.63 -38.59 15.45
N LEU A 15 -5.22 -39.72 15.04
CA LEU A 15 -4.50 -40.90 14.55
C LEU A 15 -4.29 -40.88 13.03
N VAL A 16 -4.05 -39.71 12.44
CA VAL A 16 -3.81 -39.55 11.00
C VAL A 16 -2.52 -38.80 10.74
N ASP A 17 -1.79 -39.17 9.68
CA ASP A 17 -0.58 -38.48 9.23
C ASP A 17 -0.91 -37.10 8.64
N VAL A 18 0.14 -36.33 8.29
CA VAL A 18 0.02 -34.98 7.70
C VAL A 18 -0.76 -34.93 6.37
N ASN A 19 -1.07 -36.09 5.77
CA ASN A 19 -1.85 -36.21 4.54
C ASN A 19 -3.27 -36.78 4.79
N GLY A 20 -3.68 -36.93 6.05
CA GLY A 20 -5.00 -37.45 6.42
C GLY A 20 -5.16 -38.97 6.35
N ASN A 21 -4.06 -39.74 6.19
CA ASN A 21 -4.12 -41.20 6.21
C ASN A 21 -3.98 -41.72 7.65
N PRO A 22 -4.58 -42.86 8.02
CA PRO A 22 -4.42 -43.44 9.35
C PRO A 22 -2.92 -43.65 9.69
N ASP A 23 -2.44 -43.08 10.79
CA ASP A 23 -1.08 -43.35 11.30
C ASP A 23 -1.09 -44.71 12.01
N PRO A 24 -0.48 -45.76 11.42
CA PRO A 24 -0.49 -47.10 12.01
C PRO A 24 0.31 -47.21 13.31
N ALA A 25 1.15 -46.21 13.64
CA ALA A 25 1.91 -46.16 14.88
C ALA A 25 1.19 -45.43 16.02
N GLY A 26 0.10 -44.70 15.72
CA GLY A 26 -0.69 -43.95 16.70
C GLY A 26 0.09 -42.86 17.41
N ASN A 27 1.03 -42.20 16.72
CA ASN A 27 1.76 -41.10 17.31
C ASN A 27 0.85 -39.86 17.43
N PRO A 28 0.99 -39.06 18.50
CA PRO A 28 0.33 -37.77 18.58
C PRO A 28 0.69 -36.88 17.39
N LEU A 29 -0.29 -36.20 16.80
CA LEU A 29 -0.05 -35.27 15.70
C LEU A 29 0.49 -33.95 16.26
N ASP A 30 1.65 -33.50 15.77
CA ASP A 30 2.15 -32.16 16.08
C ASP A 30 1.22 -31.11 15.45
N ILE A 31 0.62 -30.27 16.29
CA ILE A 31 -0.35 -29.25 15.88
C ILE A 31 0.08 -27.86 16.38
N THR A 32 -0.25 -26.84 15.58
CA THR A 32 -0.18 -25.45 16.02
C THR A 32 -1.57 -25.02 16.49
N ARG A 33 -1.71 -24.76 17.79
CA ARG A 33 -2.95 -24.21 18.36
C ARG A 33 -2.92 -22.69 18.25
N ILE A 34 -3.91 -22.12 17.55
CA ILE A 34 -4.07 -20.68 17.38
C ILE A 34 -5.24 -20.22 18.25
N GLY A 35 -4.96 -19.35 19.23
CA GLY A 35 -5.96 -18.62 19.99
C GLY A 35 -6.25 -17.27 19.32
N TRP A 36 -7.52 -16.89 19.24
CA TRP A 36 -7.94 -15.58 18.73
C TRP A 36 -8.84 -14.85 19.72
N ASP A 37 -9.05 -13.55 19.46
CA ASP A 37 -9.84 -12.67 20.31
C ASP A 37 -11.27 -13.21 20.51
N ALA A 38 -11.70 -13.35 21.76
CA ALA A 38 -13.03 -13.85 22.11
C ALA A 38 -14.17 -12.97 21.57
N ALA A 39 -13.92 -11.67 21.33
CA ALA A 39 -14.89 -10.79 20.69
C ALA A 39 -15.17 -11.15 19.22
N GLN A 40 -14.30 -11.97 18.61
CA GLN A 40 -14.40 -12.45 17.23
C GLN A 40 -14.78 -13.93 17.16
N ALA A 41 -15.27 -14.51 18.26
CA ALA A 41 -15.83 -15.85 18.26
C ALA A 41 -17.00 -15.94 17.27
N LEU A 42 -17.07 -17.05 16.53
CA LEU A 42 -18.16 -17.29 15.61
C LEU A 42 -19.48 -17.37 16.40
N PRO A 43 -20.56 -16.69 15.96
CA PRO A 43 -21.84 -16.73 16.67
C PRO A 43 -22.61 -18.04 16.47
N PHE A 44 -22.06 -18.97 15.67
CA PHE A 44 -22.64 -20.27 15.34
C PHE A 44 -21.54 -21.32 15.12
N GLU A 45 -21.93 -22.59 15.17
CA GLU A 45 -21.04 -23.74 14.93
C GLU A 45 -20.81 -23.95 13.43
N LEU A 46 -19.60 -24.36 13.06
CA LEU A 46 -19.20 -24.70 11.69
C LEU A 46 -18.81 -26.18 11.60
N CYS A 47 -19.17 -26.84 10.50
CA CYS A 47 -18.75 -28.22 10.24
C CYS A 47 -17.26 -28.24 9.88
N GLN A 48 -16.43 -28.85 10.73
CA GLN A 48 -14.97 -28.86 10.56
C GLN A 48 -14.54 -29.49 9.22
N ASP A 49 -15.25 -30.51 8.76
CA ASP A 49 -14.92 -31.25 7.52
C ASP A 49 -15.13 -30.42 6.25
N GLU A 50 -15.94 -29.34 6.32
CA GLU A 50 -16.27 -28.47 5.19
C GLU A 50 -15.74 -27.03 5.37
N THR A 51 -15.04 -26.76 6.48
CA THR A 51 -14.59 -25.42 6.84
C THR A 51 -13.10 -25.26 6.53
N GLU A 52 -12.79 -24.34 5.62
CA GLU A 52 -11.42 -23.90 5.37
C GLU A 52 -11.11 -22.64 6.20
N LEU A 53 -10.03 -22.69 7.00
CA LEU A 53 -9.56 -21.55 7.78
C LEU A 53 -8.49 -20.80 6.98
N LEU A 54 -8.83 -19.62 6.48
CA LEU A 54 -7.90 -18.72 5.80
C LEU A 54 -7.49 -17.59 6.74
N GLY A 55 -6.19 -17.31 6.83
CA GLY A 55 -5.68 -16.24 7.68
C GLY A 55 -4.31 -15.75 7.24
N ASN A 56 -4.12 -14.43 7.26
CA ASN A 56 -2.81 -13.83 7.07
C ASN A 56 -2.02 -14.02 8.37
N ILE A 57 -1.08 -14.96 8.37
CA ILE A 57 -0.28 -15.34 9.55
C ILE A 57 0.95 -14.45 9.76
N VAL A 58 1.36 -13.71 8.73
CA VAL A 58 2.45 -12.74 8.77
C VAL A 58 1.96 -11.41 8.22
N PRO A 59 2.40 -10.27 8.79
CA PRO A 59 2.17 -8.99 8.15
C PRO A 59 2.90 -8.96 6.80
N ALA A 60 2.18 -8.55 5.76
CA ALA A 60 2.74 -8.31 4.44
C ALA A 60 2.59 -6.82 4.12
N ILE A 61 3.63 -6.29 3.50
CA ILE A 61 3.77 -4.88 3.12
C ILE A 61 4.02 -4.88 1.61
N ALA A 62 3.41 -3.96 0.87
CA ALA A 62 3.59 -3.90 -0.57
C ALA A 62 5.02 -3.50 -0.95
N GLY A 63 5.44 -3.86 -2.17
CA GLY A 63 6.76 -3.52 -2.72
C GLY A 63 7.68 -4.72 -2.86
N ALA A 64 8.62 -4.64 -3.81
CA ALA A 64 9.63 -5.68 -4.02
C ALA A 64 10.88 -5.39 -3.19
N SER A 65 11.40 -6.40 -2.49
CA SER A 65 12.67 -6.31 -1.79
C SER A 65 13.84 -6.45 -2.77
N VAL A 66 14.78 -5.51 -2.70
CA VAL A 66 15.99 -5.43 -3.53
C VAL A 66 17.19 -5.53 -2.60
N SER A 67 18.21 -6.30 -3.00
CA SER A 67 19.51 -6.34 -2.32
C SER A 67 20.59 -5.90 -3.31
N GLU A 68 21.47 -5.01 -2.86
CA GLU A 68 22.65 -4.56 -3.59
C GLU A 68 23.90 -4.66 -2.70
N ILE A 69 25.00 -5.13 -3.28
CA ILE A 69 26.28 -5.22 -2.60
C ILE A 69 27.28 -4.26 -3.25
N PHE A 70 28.02 -3.52 -2.42
CA PHE A 70 29.03 -2.57 -2.87
C PHE A 70 30.19 -2.47 -1.87
N ARG A 71 31.27 -1.79 -2.29
CA ARG A 71 32.50 -1.62 -1.49
C ARG A 71 32.94 -0.16 -1.34
N ILE A 72 33.69 0.12 -0.29
CA ILE A 72 34.33 1.42 -0.03
C ILE A 72 35.80 1.40 -0.47
N GLY A 73 36.23 2.46 -1.15
CA GLY A 73 37.61 2.61 -1.62
C GLY A 73 37.97 1.68 -2.80
N PRO A 74 39.24 1.64 -3.24
CA PRO A 74 39.76 0.76 -4.31
C PRO A 74 40.14 -0.65 -3.82
N PRO A 75 40.18 -1.69 -4.67
CA PRO A 75 40.41 -3.07 -4.24
C PRO A 75 41.79 -3.25 -3.62
N GLY A 76 41.84 -3.97 -2.51
CA GLY A 76 43.09 -4.30 -1.82
C GLY A 76 43.94 -5.27 -2.63
N ALA A 77 45.28 -5.20 -2.48
CA ALA A 77 46.21 -5.99 -3.28
C ALA A 77 46.06 -7.52 -3.13
N ASN A 78 45.51 -8.00 -2.01
CA ASN A 78 45.30 -9.42 -1.71
C ASN A 78 43.82 -9.75 -1.46
N GLU A 79 42.91 -8.91 -1.96
CA GLU A 79 41.48 -9.08 -1.77
C GLU A 79 40.93 -10.23 -2.65
N PRO A 80 39.96 -11.03 -2.18
CA PRO A 80 39.31 -12.05 -3.02
C PRO A 80 38.70 -11.44 -4.29
N VAL A 81 38.75 -12.16 -5.42
CA VAL A 81 38.20 -11.67 -6.72
C VAL A 81 36.73 -11.27 -6.60
N VAL A 82 35.92 -12.06 -5.89
CA VAL A 82 34.49 -11.78 -5.65
C VAL A 82 34.26 -10.43 -4.97
N ALA A 83 35.20 -9.97 -4.15
CA ALA A 83 35.16 -8.66 -3.50
C ALA A 83 35.80 -7.56 -4.35
N SER A 84 36.85 -7.91 -5.09
CA SER A 84 37.55 -7.01 -6.02
C SER A 84 36.65 -6.48 -7.14
N ASP A 85 35.70 -7.31 -7.61
CA ASP A 85 34.79 -6.99 -8.71
C ASP A 85 33.54 -6.22 -8.27
N LEU A 86 33.34 -5.99 -6.96
CA LEU A 86 32.19 -5.25 -6.48
C LEU A 86 32.22 -3.78 -6.93
N PRO A 87 31.06 -3.20 -7.25
CA PRO A 87 30.96 -1.78 -7.56
C PRO A 87 31.36 -0.94 -6.33
N ARG A 88 32.02 0.19 -6.57
CA ARG A 88 32.47 1.08 -5.51
C ARG A 88 31.40 2.12 -5.19
N ALA A 89 31.32 2.51 -3.93
CA ALA A 89 30.64 3.73 -3.54
C ALA A 89 31.27 4.93 -4.26
N LEU A 90 30.42 5.88 -4.65
CA LEU A 90 30.85 7.11 -5.29
C LEU A 90 31.48 8.03 -4.25
N GLU A 91 32.68 8.51 -4.58
CA GLU A 91 33.48 9.40 -3.75
C GLU A 91 33.37 10.85 -4.22
N ARG A 92 33.07 11.78 -3.30
CA ARG A 92 33.17 13.23 -3.57
C ARG A 92 33.97 13.93 -2.49
N GLU A 93 34.80 14.88 -2.90
CA GLU A 93 35.45 15.78 -1.96
C GLU A 93 34.53 16.95 -1.62
N GLY A 94 34.43 17.26 -0.32
CA GLY A 94 33.77 18.46 0.18
C GLY A 94 34.62 19.73 0.01
N VAL A 95 34.16 20.80 0.66
CA VAL A 95 34.94 22.05 0.76
C VAL A 95 36.24 21.78 1.49
N TYR A 96 37.31 22.50 1.10
CA TYR A 96 38.59 22.43 1.81
C TYR A 96 38.42 23.02 3.21
N ASP A 97 38.61 22.16 4.21
CA ASP A 97 38.59 22.50 5.62
C ASP A 97 39.99 23.02 6.01
N THR A 98 40.06 24.33 6.27
CA THR A 98 41.32 24.98 6.65
C THR A 98 41.82 24.54 8.02
N ASP A 99 40.92 24.11 8.91
CA ASP A 99 41.25 23.75 10.29
C ASP A 99 41.84 22.33 10.34
N ASN A 100 41.37 21.43 9.46
CA ASN A 100 41.89 20.06 9.33
C ASN A 100 42.92 19.88 8.20
N GLY A 101 43.20 20.93 7.42
CA GLY A 101 44.20 20.90 6.36
C GLY A 101 43.90 19.93 5.21
N GLY A 102 42.61 19.70 4.92
CA GLY A 102 42.19 18.69 3.94
C GLY A 102 40.74 18.86 3.50
N ARG A 103 40.33 18.04 2.54
CA ARG A 103 38.91 17.90 2.16
C ARG A 103 38.37 16.62 2.77
N ARG A 104 37.17 16.72 3.33
CA ARG A 104 36.46 15.53 3.80
C ARG A 104 35.85 14.79 2.63
N LEU A 105 35.83 13.47 2.75
CA LEU A 105 35.24 12.58 1.77
C LEU A 105 33.75 12.41 2.09
N VAL A 106 32.92 12.50 1.06
CA VAL A 106 31.51 12.14 1.13
C VAL A 106 31.28 10.93 0.25
N LEU A 107 30.92 9.82 0.89
CA LEU A 107 30.66 8.54 0.25
C LEU A 107 29.16 8.39 -0.03
N ARG A 108 28.83 7.94 -1.25
CA ARG A 108 27.46 7.80 -1.73
C ARG A 108 27.22 6.46 -2.42
N TRP A 109 26.01 5.93 -2.26
CA TRP A 109 25.54 4.77 -3.01
C TRP A 109 24.14 5.02 -3.56
N GLY A 110 24.00 5.14 -4.87
CA GLY A 110 22.71 5.32 -5.54
C GLY A 110 21.90 4.03 -5.52
N LEU A 111 20.69 4.07 -4.94
CA LEU A 111 19.78 2.91 -4.86
C LEU A 111 19.09 2.72 -6.21
N ARG A 112 19.58 1.79 -7.02
CA ARG A 112 19.31 1.78 -8.46
C ARG A 112 17.86 1.47 -8.79
N ALA A 113 17.24 0.52 -8.09
CA ALA A 113 15.85 0.16 -8.33
C ALA A 113 14.89 1.29 -7.93
N SER A 114 15.30 2.17 -7.00
CA SER A 114 14.49 3.32 -6.58
C SER A 114 14.29 4.37 -7.67
N GLU A 115 15.15 4.42 -8.69
CA GLU A 115 15.01 5.34 -9.83
C GLU A 115 13.70 5.09 -10.60
N ALA A 116 13.35 3.82 -10.81
CA ALA A 116 12.17 3.43 -11.58
C ALA A 116 10.97 3.08 -10.69
N ALA A 117 11.22 2.47 -9.54
CA ALA A 117 10.18 1.88 -8.69
C ALA A 117 9.99 2.63 -7.36
N GLY A 118 10.72 3.72 -7.13
CA GLY A 118 10.72 4.47 -5.86
C GLY A 118 11.33 3.69 -4.70
N LEU A 119 11.45 4.37 -3.55
CA LEU A 119 11.88 3.78 -2.29
C LEU A 119 10.65 3.69 -1.38
N GLY A 120 10.45 2.53 -0.77
CA GLY A 120 9.36 2.28 0.15
C GLY A 120 9.65 2.81 1.55
N TRP A 121 8.61 3.35 2.18
CA TRP A 121 8.65 3.95 3.51
C TRP A 121 7.64 3.27 4.44
N LEU A 122 8.06 2.90 5.65
CA LEU A 122 7.17 2.30 6.66
C LEU A 122 6.21 3.35 7.24
N ASP A 123 6.71 4.58 7.39
CA ASP A 123 5.97 5.78 7.74
C ASP A 123 6.60 6.97 6.98
N PRO A 124 6.03 8.18 7.01
CA PRO A 124 6.55 9.31 6.23
C PRO A 124 8.01 9.71 6.48
N LEU A 125 8.65 9.20 7.55
CA LEU A 125 10.02 9.53 7.96
C LEU A 125 10.95 8.32 8.01
N THR A 126 10.43 7.08 8.00
CA THR A 126 11.22 5.85 8.15
C THR A 126 11.26 5.05 6.85
N PRO A 127 12.41 4.98 6.16
CA PRO A 127 12.55 4.14 4.96
C PRO A 127 12.59 2.66 5.36
N ASP A 128 12.03 1.80 4.51
CA ASP A 128 12.18 0.36 4.66
C ASP A 128 13.50 -0.08 4.00
N LEU A 129 14.60 0.21 4.71
CA LEU A 129 15.96 0.00 4.26
C LEU A 129 16.85 -0.43 5.42
N VAL A 130 17.62 -1.49 5.18
CA VAL A 130 18.64 -2.01 6.08
C VAL A 130 19.99 -1.90 5.37
N LEU A 131 20.95 -1.28 6.04
CA LEU A 131 22.36 -1.26 5.62
C LEU A 131 23.18 -2.04 6.64
N ARG A 132 23.94 -3.05 6.18
CA ARG A 132 24.79 -3.87 7.05
C ARG A 132 26.17 -4.08 6.46
N GLU A 133 27.17 -4.17 7.32
CA GLU A 133 28.52 -4.57 6.94
C GLU A 133 28.57 -6.08 6.69
N ILE A 134 29.27 -6.47 5.63
CA ILE A 134 29.45 -7.88 5.23
C ILE A 134 30.93 -8.17 5.03
N GLU A 135 31.30 -9.45 5.07
CA GLU A 135 32.66 -9.91 4.80
C GLU A 135 32.66 -11.12 3.85
N PRO A 136 33.73 -11.31 3.05
CA PRO A 136 33.87 -12.50 2.22
C PRO A 136 33.84 -13.78 3.07
N GLY A 137 32.89 -14.68 2.80
CA GLY A 137 32.71 -15.91 3.57
C GLY A 137 31.76 -16.89 2.89
N GLY A 138 31.93 -18.20 3.12
CA GLY A 138 30.98 -19.23 2.66
C GLY A 138 30.78 -19.34 1.14
N GLY A 139 31.71 -18.83 0.32
CA GLY A 139 31.57 -18.79 -1.15
C GLY A 139 30.88 -17.53 -1.69
N GLY A 140 30.58 -16.55 -0.83
CA GLY A 140 30.02 -15.25 -1.18
C GLY A 140 30.32 -14.22 -0.10
N PHE A 141 29.28 -13.56 0.40
CA PHE A 141 29.37 -12.63 1.52
C PHE A 141 28.48 -13.08 2.68
N VAL A 142 28.94 -12.84 3.90
CA VAL A 142 28.19 -13.10 5.13
C VAL A 142 28.16 -11.84 5.98
N PRO A 143 27.10 -11.60 6.78
CA PRO A 143 27.07 -10.47 7.71
C PRO A 143 28.22 -10.55 8.73
N VAL A 144 28.87 -9.42 9.00
CA VAL A 144 29.93 -9.34 10.01
C VAL A 144 29.31 -9.47 11.41
N ALA A 145 29.75 -10.43 12.21
CA ALA A 145 29.21 -10.67 13.54
C ALA A 145 29.51 -9.49 14.49
N GLY A 146 28.46 -8.88 15.06
CA GLY A 146 28.60 -7.76 15.98
C GLY A 146 28.89 -6.41 15.32
N ALA A 147 29.01 -6.35 13.99
CA ALA A 147 28.86 -5.10 13.27
C ALA A 147 27.35 -4.82 13.15
N ASP A 148 26.81 -4.11 14.13
CA ASP A 148 25.41 -3.71 14.12
C ASP A 148 25.06 -2.94 12.83
N HIS A 149 23.78 -2.99 12.46
CA HIS A 149 23.23 -2.29 11.31
C HIS A 149 23.53 -0.80 11.38
N TRP A 150 23.90 -0.20 10.25
CA TRP A 150 24.02 1.24 10.17
C TRP A 150 22.63 1.87 10.34
N THR A 151 22.55 2.97 11.10
CA THR A 151 21.28 3.60 11.46
C THR A 151 20.95 4.72 10.49
N TYR A 152 19.74 4.70 9.94
CA TYR A 152 19.23 5.82 9.16
C TYR A 152 18.91 7.01 10.08
N LEU A 153 19.41 8.19 9.71
CA LEU A 153 19.03 9.46 10.30
C LEU A 153 18.52 10.42 9.21
N PRO A 154 17.40 11.14 9.42
CA PRO A 154 16.92 12.16 8.47
C PRO A 154 17.96 13.27 8.22
N SER A 155 18.85 13.50 9.18
CA SER A 155 19.99 14.38 9.06
C SER A 155 21.15 13.84 9.90
N LEU A 156 22.37 13.96 9.38
CA LEU A 156 23.58 13.57 10.09
C LEU A 156 24.11 14.64 11.05
N ILE A 157 23.48 15.82 11.12
CA ILE A 157 24.01 16.98 11.86
C ILE A 157 24.22 16.71 13.36
N ASP A 158 23.42 15.81 13.94
CA ASP A 158 23.50 15.44 15.36
C ASP A 158 24.30 14.13 15.58
N ALA A 159 24.71 13.45 14.51
CA ALA A 159 25.46 12.20 14.58
C ALA A 159 26.90 12.46 15.03
N GLN A 160 27.39 11.66 15.97
CA GLN A 160 28.77 11.75 16.45
C GLN A 160 29.75 11.16 15.42
N PRO A 161 31.04 11.57 15.45
CA PRO A 161 32.07 11.12 14.50
C PRO A 161 32.18 9.60 14.28
N ASP A 162 31.91 8.79 15.32
CA ASP A 162 32.04 7.33 15.27
C ASP A 162 30.68 6.62 15.10
N ASP A 163 29.57 7.36 15.05
CA ASP A 163 28.23 6.76 14.92
C ASP A 163 28.09 6.12 13.53
N PRO A 164 27.74 4.81 13.45
CA PRO A 164 27.49 4.14 12.17
C PRO A 164 26.14 4.58 11.62
N ALA A 165 26.07 5.81 11.09
CA ALA A 165 24.86 6.43 10.61
C ALA A 165 24.95 6.85 9.14
N PHE A 166 23.82 6.77 8.44
CA PHE A 166 23.67 7.25 7.07
C PHE A 166 22.40 8.08 6.92
N THR A 167 22.30 8.82 5.84
CA THR A 167 21.10 9.55 5.44
C THR A 167 20.76 9.27 3.98
N LEU A 168 19.60 9.74 3.52
CA LEU A 168 19.14 9.59 2.15
C LEU A 168 19.06 10.97 1.48
N GLU A 169 19.63 11.07 0.29
CA GLU A 169 19.51 12.22 -0.60
C GLU A 169 18.55 11.87 -1.75
N GLU A 170 17.71 12.83 -2.15
CA GLU A 170 16.85 12.67 -3.33
C GLU A 170 17.66 12.63 -4.63
N GLY A 171 17.25 11.76 -5.54
CA GLY A 171 17.92 11.49 -6.79
C GLY A 171 18.98 10.38 -6.68
N VAL A 172 19.44 9.92 -7.83
CA VAL A 172 20.41 8.82 -7.94
C VAL A 172 21.75 9.31 -8.46
N TRP A 173 22.79 9.06 -7.68
CA TRP A 173 24.19 9.20 -8.06
C TRP A 173 24.74 7.88 -8.59
N ARG A 174 25.25 7.85 -9.83
CA ARG A 174 25.82 6.64 -10.45
C ARG A 174 26.77 6.97 -11.60
N GLU A 175 27.39 5.93 -12.17
CA GLU A 175 28.09 6.05 -13.46
C GLU A 175 27.10 6.51 -14.55
N ILE A 176 27.38 7.68 -15.14
CA ILE A 176 26.58 8.27 -16.22
C ILE A 176 27.13 7.86 -17.58
N ILE A 177 28.46 7.81 -17.71
CA ILE A 177 29.12 7.49 -18.97
C ILE A 177 30.45 6.79 -18.74
N ARG A 178 30.78 5.86 -19.63
CA ARG A 178 32.02 5.09 -19.62
C ARG A 178 32.70 5.19 -20.98
N PHE A 179 34.00 5.48 -20.97
CA PHE A 179 34.85 5.51 -22.15
C PHE A 179 35.96 4.48 -22.01
N GLU A 180 36.31 3.83 -23.10
CA GLU A 180 37.52 3.02 -23.19
C GLU A 180 38.56 3.78 -24.01
N ARG A 181 39.70 4.11 -23.41
CA ARG A 181 40.78 4.85 -24.06
C ARG A 181 42.11 4.15 -23.80
N THR A 182 42.72 3.65 -24.87
CA THR A 182 44.08 3.04 -24.85
C THR A 182 44.23 1.95 -23.78
N GLY A 183 43.23 1.08 -23.63
CA GLY A 183 43.23 -0.01 -22.63
C GLY A 183 42.93 0.44 -21.19
N VAL A 184 42.56 1.71 -20.99
CA VAL A 184 42.09 2.25 -19.72
C VAL A 184 40.61 2.58 -19.82
N THR A 185 39.81 2.04 -18.90
CA THR A 185 38.41 2.41 -18.74
C THR A 185 38.32 3.67 -17.87
N ILE A 186 37.69 4.72 -18.40
CA ILE A 186 37.40 5.95 -17.68
C ILE A 186 35.89 6.02 -17.48
N SER A 187 35.45 5.84 -16.24
CA SER A 187 34.06 6.07 -15.83
C SER A 187 33.88 7.50 -15.33
N HIS A 188 32.76 8.11 -15.68
CA HIS A 188 32.31 9.37 -15.10
C HIS A 188 31.06 9.11 -14.27
N GLU A 189 31.19 9.41 -12.99
CA GLU A 189 30.16 9.21 -11.97
C GLU A 189 29.67 10.58 -11.49
N ASP A 190 28.38 10.84 -11.61
CA ASP A 190 27.77 12.12 -11.20
C ASP A 190 26.28 11.93 -10.88
N TYR A 191 25.59 13.02 -10.57
CA TYR A 191 24.14 13.04 -10.37
C TYR A 191 23.42 12.71 -11.67
N ALA A 192 22.79 11.54 -11.73
CA ALA A 192 22.20 11.01 -12.96
C ALA A 192 20.75 11.47 -13.16
N THR A 193 19.97 11.53 -12.08
CA THR A 193 18.53 11.83 -12.14
C THR A 193 18.02 12.36 -10.80
N GLY A 194 16.93 13.14 -10.85
CA GLY A 194 16.17 13.52 -9.66
C GLY A 194 15.14 12.50 -9.19
N ALA A 195 14.94 11.42 -9.93
CA ALA A 195 14.14 10.29 -9.48
C ALA A 195 14.99 9.33 -8.63
N GLY A 196 14.36 8.70 -7.64
CA GLY A 196 15.00 7.74 -6.73
C GLY A 196 15.77 8.37 -5.58
N PHE A 197 16.65 7.59 -4.95
CA PHE A 197 17.35 7.97 -3.74
C PHE A 197 18.81 7.48 -3.73
N THR A 198 19.64 8.23 -3.03
CA THR A 198 21.05 7.91 -2.80
C THR A 198 21.32 7.85 -1.31
N LEU A 199 21.90 6.74 -0.87
CA LEU A 199 22.47 6.63 0.46
C LEU A 199 23.73 7.49 0.56
N ARG A 200 23.84 8.28 1.64
CA ARG A 200 25.04 9.06 1.97
C ARG A 200 25.53 8.72 3.37
N PHE A 201 26.82 8.43 3.47
CA PHE A 201 27.52 8.23 4.74
C PHE A 201 27.94 9.54 5.40
N GLY A 202 28.30 9.45 6.68
CA GLY A 202 28.97 10.51 7.41
C GLY A 202 30.33 10.89 6.84
N ASP A 203 30.81 12.08 7.19
CA ASP A 203 32.08 12.63 6.73
C ASP A 203 33.20 12.49 7.77
N GLY A 204 32.95 11.77 8.87
CA GLY A 204 33.84 11.62 10.02
C GLY A 204 33.73 12.73 11.07
N ALA A 205 32.93 13.77 10.85
CA ALA A 205 32.53 14.71 11.90
C ALA A 205 31.05 14.57 12.25
N PHE A 206 30.23 14.36 11.23
CA PHE A 206 28.78 14.15 11.31
C PHE A 206 28.48 12.72 10.87
N GLY A 207 28.64 11.78 11.79
CA GLY A 207 28.59 10.34 11.51
C GLY A 207 29.91 9.78 10.99
N ARG A 208 30.07 8.47 11.16
CA ARG A 208 31.23 7.70 10.72
C ARG A 208 31.35 7.69 9.20
N SER A 209 32.56 7.99 8.71
CA SER A 209 32.96 7.68 7.34
C SER A 209 33.54 6.26 7.32
N PRO A 210 32.94 5.30 6.60
CA PRO A 210 33.46 3.95 6.58
C PRO A 210 34.86 3.91 5.92
N PRO A 211 35.79 3.10 6.45
CA PRO A 211 37.14 3.00 5.91
C PRO A 211 37.17 2.24 4.57
N ASP A 212 38.22 2.47 3.79
CA ASP A 212 38.52 1.69 2.59
C ASP A 212 38.59 0.19 2.92
N GLY A 213 37.99 -0.63 2.06
CA GLY A 213 37.92 -2.09 2.23
C GLY A 213 36.70 -2.57 3.01
N THR A 214 35.83 -1.68 3.50
CA THR A 214 34.52 -2.09 4.03
C THR A 214 33.58 -2.51 2.90
N PHE A 215 32.83 -3.59 3.11
CA PHE A 215 31.77 -4.07 2.21
C PHE A 215 30.42 -3.89 2.85
N PHE A 216 29.44 -3.54 2.03
CA PHE A 216 28.08 -3.31 2.45
C PHE A 216 27.10 -4.13 1.64
N GLU A 217 26.09 -4.65 2.32
CA GLU A 217 24.84 -5.04 1.69
C GLU A 217 23.76 -4.04 2.11
N VAL A 218 23.08 -3.47 1.11
CA VAL A 218 21.86 -2.69 1.33
C VAL A 218 20.67 -3.50 0.85
N ILE A 219 19.71 -3.71 1.76
CA ILE A 219 18.44 -4.37 1.48
C ILE A 219 17.37 -3.31 1.65
N TYR A 220 16.57 -3.05 0.61
CA TYR A 220 15.53 -2.05 0.66
C TYR A 220 14.27 -2.49 -0.08
N ARG A 221 13.13 -1.94 0.29
CA ARG A 221 11.87 -2.18 -0.41
C ARG A 221 11.61 -1.08 -1.43
N THR A 222 11.24 -1.48 -2.64
CA THR A 222 10.70 -0.55 -3.64
C THR A 222 9.28 -0.16 -3.25
N GLY A 223 8.84 1.04 -3.63
CA GLY A 223 7.57 1.56 -3.15
C GLY A 223 7.20 2.90 -3.76
N PRO A 224 5.93 3.34 -3.62
CA PRO A 224 5.48 4.62 -4.11
C PRO A 224 6.38 5.77 -3.60
N ALA A 225 6.35 6.89 -4.33
CA ALA A 225 7.12 8.09 -4.04
C ALA A 225 7.01 8.54 -2.57
N PRO A 226 8.01 9.27 -2.04
CA PRO A 226 8.01 9.74 -0.64
C PRO A 226 6.70 10.43 -0.24
N GLY A 227 6.14 10.03 0.90
CA GLY A 227 4.87 10.55 1.45
C GLY A 227 3.71 9.55 1.49
N ALA A 228 3.85 8.38 0.87
CA ALA A 228 2.94 7.24 1.02
C ALA A 228 3.60 6.13 1.87
N SER A 229 2.88 5.57 2.83
CA SER A 229 3.36 4.43 3.61
C SER A 229 3.08 3.13 2.86
N LEU A 230 4.05 2.22 2.83
CA LEU A 230 3.84 0.87 2.32
C LEU A 230 2.80 0.08 3.13
N ALA A 231 2.53 0.48 4.39
CA ALA A 231 1.50 -0.13 5.22
C ALA A 231 0.09 0.18 4.71
N ASP A 232 -0.05 1.29 3.96
CA ASP A 232 -1.31 1.79 3.39
C ASP A 232 -1.43 1.41 1.91
N ALA A 233 -0.91 0.25 1.52
CA ALA A 233 -0.94 -0.22 0.15
C ALA A 233 -1.81 -1.47 0.02
N ASN A 234 -2.61 -1.51 -1.06
CA ASN A 234 -3.42 -2.67 -1.37
C ASN A 234 -2.60 -3.77 -2.04
N LEU A 235 -2.97 -5.02 -1.76
CA LEU A 235 -2.42 -6.20 -2.42
C LEU A 235 -3.56 -7.14 -2.76
N ALA A 236 -3.72 -7.49 -4.03
CA ALA A 236 -4.75 -8.42 -4.46
C ALA A 236 -4.51 -9.82 -3.87
N ALA A 237 -5.59 -10.56 -3.64
CA ALA A 237 -5.50 -11.98 -3.29
C ALA A 237 -4.68 -12.75 -4.34
N ASP A 238 -3.98 -13.79 -3.88
CA ASP A 238 -3.17 -14.73 -4.67
C ASP A 238 -2.03 -14.09 -5.51
N SER A 239 -1.57 -12.90 -5.12
CA SER A 239 -0.45 -12.22 -5.79
C SER A 239 0.90 -12.54 -5.18
N VAL A 240 0.95 -12.90 -3.89
CA VAL A 240 2.15 -13.40 -3.21
C VAL A 240 2.29 -14.87 -3.52
N THR A 241 3.16 -15.22 -4.47
CA THR A 241 3.33 -16.61 -4.93
C THR A 241 4.67 -17.23 -4.52
N VAL A 242 5.58 -16.41 -4.01
CA VAL A 242 6.93 -16.83 -3.61
C VAL A 242 7.36 -16.07 -2.36
N LEU A 243 7.99 -16.79 -1.43
CA LEU A 243 8.76 -16.21 -0.34
C LEU A 243 10.23 -16.59 -0.52
N ALA A 244 11.07 -15.59 -0.72
CA ALA A 244 12.50 -15.76 -1.00
C ALA A 244 13.33 -14.80 -0.16
N GLU A 245 14.58 -15.19 0.13
CA GLU A 245 15.56 -14.28 0.73
C GLU A 245 15.91 -13.15 -0.26
N PRO A 246 15.92 -11.88 0.17
CA PRO A 246 16.38 -10.77 -0.66
C PRO A 246 17.79 -11.02 -1.20
N GLY A 247 18.02 -10.81 -2.50
CA GLY A 247 19.33 -11.00 -3.13
C GLY A 247 19.71 -12.46 -3.45
N SER A 248 18.84 -13.44 -3.15
CA SER A 248 19.07 -14.84 -3.52
C SER A 248 19.29 -15.03 -5.03
N GLN A 249 20.15 -16.00 -5.38
CA GLN A 249 20.44 -16.40 -6.76
C GLN A 249 20.15 -17.90 -6.93
N PRO A 250 19.24 -18.30 -7.83
CA PRO A 250 18.48 -17.45 -8.76
C PRO A 250 17.47 -16.54 -8.04
N PRO A 251 17.06 -15.41 -8.64
CA PRO A 251 16.03 -14.55 -8.09
C PRO A 251 14.76 -15.36 -7.78
N ASN A 252 14.09 -15.05 -6.67
CA ASN A 252 12.88 -15.74 -6.22
C ASN A 252 13.10 -17.23 -5.89
N GLN A 253 14.29 -17.62 -5.45
CA GLN A 253 14.51 -18.97 -4.92
C GLN A 253 13.64 -19.14 -3.66
N PRO A 254 12.70 -20.11 -3.64
CA PRO A 254 11.83 -20.29 -2.48
C PRO A 254 12.64 -20.67 -1.24
N LEU A 255 12.26 -20.12 -0.10
CA LEU A 255 12.79 -20.55 1.19
C LEU A 255 12.57 -22.04 1.39
N ALA A 256 13.63 -22.76 1.80
CA ALA A 256 13.57 -24.20 2.04
C ALA A 256 12.56 -24.60 3.13
N LEU A 257 12.14 -23.64 3.97
CA LEU A 257 11.18 -23.83 5.05
C LEU A 257 9.70 -23.78 4.59
N ALA A 258 9.43 -23.36 3.35
CA ALA A 258 8.06 -23.24 2.83
C ALA A 258 7.88 -24.07 1.56
N THR A 259 6.85 -24.93 1.55
CA THR A 259 6.49 -25.73 0.36
C THR A 259 5.60 -24.97 -0.63
N ALA A 260 4.81 -24.00 -0.13
CA ALA A 260 4.01 -23.08 -0.92
C ALA A 260 3.72 -21.81 -0.11
N VAL A 261 3.47 -20.70 -0.81
CA VAL A 261 3.07 -19.43 -0.20
C VAL A 261 1.95 -18.83 -1.04
N SER A 262 0.89 -18.37 -0.38
CA SER A 262 -0.19 -17.57 -0.98
C SER A 262 -0.67 -16.52 0.02
N ASN A 263 -1.26 -15.43 -0.49
CA ASN A 263 -2.11 -14.52 0.27
C ASN A 263 -3.58 -14.72 -0.16
N PRO A 264 -4.33 -15.64 0.47
CA PRO A 264 -5.69 -15.97 0.01
C PRO A 264 -6.68 -14.82 0.21
N LEU A 265 -6.37 -13.87 1.10
CA LEU A 265 -7.15 -12.67 1.33
C LEU A 265 -6.41 -11.45 0.77
N PRO A 266 -7.13 -10.48 0.15
CA PRO A 266 -6.52 -9.22 -0.23
C PRO A 266 -6.07 -8.45 1.02
N ILE A 267 -5.06 -7.61 0.84
CA ILE A 267 -4.70 -6.57 1.80
C ILE A 267 -5.37 -5.30 1.30
N GLU A 268 -6.25 -4.73 2.11
CA GLU A 268 -7.10 -3.58 1.76
C GLU A 268 -6.84 -2.38 2.68
N ASN A 269 -5.57 -2.17 3.05
CA ASN A 269 -5.18 -1.08 3.95
C ASN A 269 -4.96 0.25 3.23
N GLY A 270 -5.04 0.25 1.89
CA GLY A 270 -4.79 1.42 1.08
C GLY A 270 -6.02 2.24 0.78
N TRP A 271 -5.78 3.49 0.37
CA TRP A 271 -6.83 4.49 0.18
C TRP A 271 -7.75 4.24 -1.02
N VAL A 272 -7.54 3.18 -1.81
CA VAL A 272 -8.36 2.85 -3.00
C VAL A 272 -9.28 1.68 -2.66
N GLN A 273 -10.59 1.87 -2.72
CA GLN A 273 -11.56 0.79 -2.51
C GLN A 273 -11.61 -0.13 -3.73
N ARG A 274 -11.70 0.47 -4.93
CA ARG A 274 -11.65 -0.25 -6.22
C ARG A 274 -10.99 0.58 -7.31
N GLY A 275 -10.36 -0.11 -8.25
CA GLY A 275 -9.84 0.46 -9.49
C GLY A 275 -10.76 0.18 -10.67
N GLY A 276 -10.90 1.15 -11.56
CA GLY A 276 -11.54 0.99 -12.85
C GLY A 276 -10.56 1.32 -13.97
N ALA A 277 -10.60 0.56 -15.07
CA ALA A 277 -9.84 0.88 -16.27
C ALA A 277 -10.70 0.69 -17.51
N ARG A 278 -10.59 1.60 -18.47
CA ARG A 278 -11.20 1.45 -19.78
C ARG A 278 -10.25 1.88 -20.88
N ALA A 279 -10.19 1.06 -21.90
CA ALA A 279 -9.41 1.34 -23.08
C ALA A 279 -10.26 2.11 -24.10
N ARG A 280 -9.71 3.16 -24.70
CA ARG A 280 -10.39 3.95 -25.75
C ARG A 280 -9.47 4.18 -26.94
N TRP A 281 -9.96 3.95 -28.14
CA TRP A 281 -9.28 4.33 -29.37
C TRP A 281 -9.23 5.86 -29.50
N THR A 282 -8.03 6.43 -29.55
CA THR A 282 -7.79 7.88 -29.64
C THR A 282 -7.37 8.34 -31.03
N GLY A 283 -7.46 7.45 -32.03
CA GLY A 283 -7.15 7.75 -33.43
C GLY A 283 -5.91 7.00 -33.95
N SER A 284 -4.98 6.64 -33.05
CA SER A 284 -3.70 6.03 -33.41
C SER A 284 -3.40 4.74 -32.65
N TRP A 285 -3.75 4.69 -31.37
CA TRP A 285 -3.64 3.51 -30.52
C TRP A 285 -4.79 3.47 -29.51
N LEU A 286 -4.83 2.38 -28.77
CA LEU A 286 -5.68 2.22 -27.61
C LEU A 286 -5.00 2.90 -26.42
N THR A 287 -5.65 3.91 -25.85
CA THR A 287 -5.22 4.60 -24.63
C THR A 287 -6.02 4.07 -23.45
N GLU A 288 -5.35 3.71 -22.36
CA GLU A 288 -6.00 3.27 -21.13
C GLU A 288 -6.38 4.49 -20.27
N PHE A 289 -7.62 4.52 -19.78
CA PHE A 289 -8.09 5.51 -18.81
C PHE A 289 -8.35 4.78 -17.50
N VAL A 290 -7.54 5.10 -16.50
CA VAL A 290 -7.57 4.47 -15.17
C VAL A 290 -8.23 5.43 -14.20
N THR A 291 -9.06 4.91 -13.31
CA THR A 291 -9.70 5.68 -12.24
C THR A 291 -9.71 4.86 -10.96
N ALA A 292 -9.76 5.53 -9.82
CA ALA A 292 -9.77 4.91 -8.50
C ALA A 292 -10.91 5.48 -7.68
N ASP A 293 -11.69 4.60 -7.07
CA ASP A 293 -12.69 4.91 -6.06
C ASP A 293 -11.98 5.11 -4.71
N PRO A 294 -11.82 6.35 -4.22
CA PRO A 294 -11.04 6.60 -3.02
C PRO A 294 -11.87 6.35 -1.76
N GLU A 295 -11.29 5.62 -0.82
CA GLU A 295 -11.86 5.42 0.52
C GLU A 295 -12.06 6.78 1.21
N GLY A 296 -13.26 6.96 1.77
CA GLY A 296 -13.61 8.15 2.53
C GLY A 296 -13.88 9.40 1.71
N ALA A 297 -13.85 9.33 0.38
CA ALA A 297 -13.84 10.53 -0.45
C ALA A 297 -14.63 10.39 -1.76
N PHE A 298 -15.12 11.53 -2.25
CA PHE A 298 -15.79 11.64 -3.55
C PHE A 298 -14.92 12.31 -4.62
N ALA A 299 -13.60 12.31 -4.43
CA ALA A 299 -12.62 12.86 -5.36
C ALA A 299 -11.20 12.39 -5.00
N LEU A 300 -10.33 12.31 -6.02
CA LEU A 300 -8.91 12.12 -5.82
C LEU A 300 -8.26 13.46 -5.43
N SER A 301 -7.55 13.49 -4.30
CA SER A 301 -6.69 14.62 -3.96
C SER A 301 -5.51 14.70 -4.95
N GLU A 302 -4.93 15.88 -5.14
CA GLU A 302 -3.76 16.04 -6.03
C GLU A 302 -2.60 15.09 -5.67
N PRO A 303 -2.22 14.90 -4.38
CA PRO A 303 -1.17 13.94 -4.01
C PRO A 303 -1.52 12.50 -4.40
N ARG A 304 -2.74 12.04 -4.11
CA ARG A 304 -3.23 10.69 -4.44
C ARG A 304 -3.28 10.45 -5.96
N ARG A 305 -3.63 11.48 -6.73
CA ARG A 305 -3.60 11.42 -8.19
C ARG A 305 -2.15 11.29 -8.70
N GLY A 306 -1.22 12.05 -8.15
CA GLY A 306 0.19 11.97 -8.50
C GLY A 306 0.76 10.58 -8.22
N GLU A 307 0.49 10.05 -7.03
CA GLU A 307 0.86 8.69 -6.63
C GLU A 307 0.33 7.64 -7.61
N LEU A 308 -0.98 7.65 -7.89
CA LEU A 308 -1.60 6.69 -8.81
C LEU A 308 -1.05 6.84 -10.24
N SER A 309 -0.75 8.07 -10.68
CA SER A 309 -0.19 8.32 -12.01
C SER A 309 1.22 7.72 -12.14
N ASN A 310 2.05 7.88 -11.12
CA ASN A 310 3.39 7.28 -11.09
C ASN A 310 3.34 5.76 -11.09
N LEU A 311 2.43 5.17 -10.31
CA LEU A 311 2.22 3.72 -10.29
C LEU A 311 1.78 3.18 -11.64
N VAL A 312 0.80 3.83 -12.27
CA VAL A 312 0.30 3.46 -13.60
C VAL A 312 1.40 3.60 -14.69
N ASP A 313 2.21 4.66 -14.63
CA ASP A 313 3.31 4.87 -15.57
C ASP A 313 4.42 3.82 -15.42
N ALA A 314 4.70 3.35 -14.19
CA ALA A 314 5.69 2.32 -13.93
C ALA A 314 5.31 0.94 -14.50
N ILE A 315 4.01 0.62 -14.56
CA ILE A 315 3.52 -0.71 -14.98
C ILE A 315 2.94 -0.76 -16.40
N ARG A 316 2.62 0.39 -17.02
CA ARG A 316 2.03 0.40 -18.35
C ARG A 316 2.99 -0.20 -19.38
N GLN A 317 2.42 -0.84 -20.40
CA GLN A 317 3.22 -1.35 -21.51
C GLN A 317 3.85 -0.19 -22.30
N ALA A 318 5.11 -0.35 -22.70
CA ALA A 318 5.76 0.61 -23.58
C ALA A 318 4.95 0.81 -24.88
N GLY A 319 4.77 2.07 -25.29
CA GLY A 319 3.95 2.42 -26.45
C GLY A 319 2.43 2.36 -26.21
N ARG A 320 1.97 2.03 -24.99
CA ARG A 320 0.59 2.24 -24.56
C ARG A 320 0.54 3.33 -23.51
N GLU A 321 -0.22 4.38 -23.78
CA GLU A 321 -0.45 5.46 -22.82
C GLU A 321 -1.55 5.06 -21.84
N ALA A 322 -1.37 5.49 -20.59
CA ALA A 322 -2.37 5.32 -19.55
C ALA A 322 -2.52 6.65 -18.79
N PHE A 323 -3.76 7.10 -18.59
CA PHE A 323 -4.08 8.35 -17.92
C PHE A 323 -4.98 8.11 -16.70
N VAL A 324 -4.63 8.73 -15.58
CA VAL A 324 -5.45 8.74 -14.38
C VAL A 324 -6.51 9.84 -14.49
N VAL A 325 -7.78 9.45 -14.39
CA VAL A 325 -8.94 10.35 -14.44
C VAL A 325 -9.78 10.24 -13.17
N ASP A 326 -10.51 11.30 -12.86
CA ASP A 326 -11.46 11.25 -11.75
C ASP A 326 -12.56 10.21 -12.00
N PRO A 327 -13.10 9.61 -10.92
CA PRO A 327 -14.29 8.78 -11.04
C PRO A 327 -15.44 9.60 -11.60
N ASP A 328 -16.22 8.99 -12.50
CA ASP A 328 -17.41 9.61 -13.05
C ASP A 328 -18.55 9.52 -12.01
N PHE A 329 -18.64 10.52 -11.13
CA PHE A 329 -19.69 10.58 -10.13
C PHE A 329 -21.01 11.06 -10.74
N ILE A 330 -22.02 10.18 -10.73
CA ILE A 330 -23.38 10.54 -11.09
C ILE A 330 -24.12 11.07 -9.85
N SER A 331 -24.21 12.40 -9.77
CA SER A 331 -24.97 13.07 -8.72
C SER A 331 -26.47 12.81 -8.91
N ILE A 332 -27.13 12.28 -7.87
CA ILE A 332 -28.58 12.08 -7.87
C ILE A 332 -29.26 13.04 -6.91
N ASP A 333 -30.52 13.37 -7.22
CA ASP A 333 -31.40 14.07 -6.29
C ASP A 333 -32.53 13.14 -5.86
N LEU A 334 -32.89 13.22 -4.58
CA LEU A 334 -33.98 12.48 -3.98
C LEU A 334 -34.98 13.43 -3.32
N ASP A 335 -36.25 13.11 -3.49
CA ASP A 335 -37.38 13.73 -2.80
C ASP A 335 -38.20 12.58 -2.20
N ILE A 336 -38.22 12.50 -0.87
CA ILE A 336 -38.77 11.38 -0.11
C ILE A 336 -39.91 11.88 0.78
N SER A 337 -41.10 11.33 0.60
CA SER A 337 -42.25 11.57 1.49
C SER A 337 -42.43 10.40 2.46
N VAL A 338 -42.57 10.71 3.75
CA VAL A 338 -42.73 9.70 4.82
C VAL A 338 -43.89 10.02 5.74
N CYS A 339 -44.52 8.96 6.24
CA CYS A 339 -45.51 9.01 7.30
C CYS A 339 -44.82 8.83 8.66
N VAL A 340 -45.14 9.72 9.61
CA VAL A 340 -44.55 9.76 10.96
C VAL A 340 -45.39 8.97 11.96
N GLN A 341 -44.72 8.19 12.82
CA GLN A 341 -45.37 7.47 13.91
C GLN A 341 -46.02 8.43 14.92
N PRO A 342 -47.15 8.07 15.55
CA PRO A 342 -47.72 8.84 16.65
C PRO A 342 -46.70 9.11 17.76
N GLY A 343 -46.74 10.31 18.33
CA GLY A 343 -45.84 10.72 19.43
C GLY A 343 -44.46 11.21 18.98
N HIS A 344 -44.17 11.25 17.68
CA HIS A 344 -42.94 11.83 17.13
C HIS A 344 -43.22 13.16 16.42
N TYR A 345 -42.30 14.11 16.54
CA TYR A 345 -42.40 15.40 15.85
C TYR A 345 -41.87 15.29 14.42
N PRO A 346 -42.61 15.72 13.38
CA PRO A 346 -42.17 15.56 11.98
C PRO A 346 -40.80 16.15 11.66
N GLY A 347 -40.49 17.34 12.19
CA GLY A 347 -39.18 17.97 11.96
C GLY A 347 -38.01 17.18 12.56
N ASP A 348 -38.22 16.47 13.67
CA ASP A 348 -37.18 15.63 14.28
C ASP A 348 -36.95 14.37 13.45
N VAL A 349 -38.03 13.79 12.90
CA VAL A 349 -37.94 12.61 12.01
C VAL A 349 -37.26 12.99 10.69
N GLU A 350 -37.61 14.14 10.11
CA GLU A 350 -36.96 14.68 8.92
C GLU A 350 -35.43 14.82 9.12
N ALA A 351 -35.01 15.48 10.21
CA ALA A 351 -33.60 15.66 10.54
C ALA A 351 -32.86 14.32 10.73
N ARG A 352 -33.51 13.32 11.36
CA ARG A 352 -32.93 11.98 11.54
C ARG A 352 -32.78 11.23 10.23
N ILE A 353 -33.73 11.33 9.29
CA ILE A 353 -33.62 10.72 7.97
C ILE A 353 -32.48 11.36 7.18
N ILE A 354 -32.35 12.69 7.24
CA ILE A 354 -31.23 13.40 6.59
C ILE A 354 -29.88 12.93 7.17
N ASP A 355 -29.78 12.77 8.49
CA ASP A 355 -28.57 12.24 9.14
C ASP A 355 -28.29 10.78 8.78
N ALA A 356 -29.33 9.93 8.69
CA ALA A 356 -29.19 8.54 8.30
C ALA A 356 -28.78 8.36 6.84
N LEU A 357 -29.22 9.24 5.94
CA LEU A 357 -28.91 9.14 4.51
C LEU A 357 -27.65 9.89 4.11
N THR A 358 -27.36 11.05 4.71
CA THR A 358 -26.29 11.98 4.28
C THR A 358 -25.48 12.57 5.44
N GLY A 359 -25.63 12.02 6.65
CA GLY A 359 -24.90 12.46 7.83
C GLY A 359 -23.40 12.37 7.64
N ARG A 360 -22.68 13.29 8.29
CA ARG A 360 -21.21 13.25 8.31
C ARG A 360 -20.72 12.08 9.15
N ARG A 361 -19.59 11.49 8.76
CA ARG A 361 -18.91 10.47 9.57
C ARG A 361 -18.66 10.97 10.99
N ARG A 362 -19.01 10.14 11.98
CA ARG A 362 -18.75 10.39 13.41
C ARG A 362 -18.11 9.13 14.02
N PRO A 363 -17.14 9.28 14.95
CA PRO A 363 -16.56 8.13 15.64
C PRO A 363 -17.63 7.29 16.34
N HIS A 364 -17.58 5.97 16.18
CA HIS A 364 -18.51 5.00 16.79
C HIS A 364 -20.00 5.11 16.36
N HIS A 365 -20.29 5.81 15.26
CA HIS A 365 -21.63 5.82 14.64
C HIS A 365 -21.63 5.06 13.32
N PRO A 366 -22.78 4.45 12.92
CA PRO A 366 -22.94 3.87 11.59
C PRO A 366 -22.71 4.91 10.49
N LEU A 367 -22.16 4.47 9.36
CA LEU A 367 -22.03 5.30 8.16
C LEU A 367 -23.42 5.63 7.60
N ALA A 368 -23.55 6.84 7.04
CA ALA A 368 -24.77 7.25 6.36
C ALA A 368 -24.98 6.41 5.08
N PHE A 369 -26.23 6.26 4.63
CA PHE A 369 -26.53 5.41 3.48
C PHE A 369 -25.77 5.82 2.20
N PHE A 370 -25.64 7.13 1.92
CA PHE A 370 -24.87 7.67 0.79
C PHE A 370 -23.44 8.07 1.16
N ASP A 371 -22.86 7.45 2.18
CA ASP A 371 -21.44 7.57 2.48
C ASP A 371 -20.59 7.04 1.28
N PRO A 372 -19.43 7.66 0.96
CA PRO A 372 -18.64 7.28 -0.22
C PRO A 372 -18.16 5.82 -0.23
N ASP A 373 -18.18 5.12 0.92
CA ASP A 373 -17.73 3.72 1.00
C ASP A 373 -18.86 2.71 0.75
N HIS A 374 -20.10 3.16 0.50
CA HIS A 374 -21.25 2.28 0.26
C HIS A 374 -21.57 2.04 -1.23
N PHE A 375 -20.99 2.83 -2.14
CA PHE A 375 -21.23 2.70 -3.58
C PHE A 375 -19.91 2.76 -4.34
N THR A 376 -19.66 1.75 -5.18
CA THR A 376 -18.53 1.75 -6.10
C THR A 376 -18.98 1.66 -7.56
N PHE A 377 -18.03 1.46 -8.47
CA PHE A 377 -18.25 1.47 -9.92
C PHE A 377 -19.37 0.52 -10.35
N GLY A 378 -20.39 1.08 -11.00
CA GLY A 378 -21.51 0.32 -11.57
C GLY A 378 -22.56 -0.15 -10.55
N ASP A 379 -22.37 0.15 -9.26
CA ASP A 379 -23.33 -0.25 -8.24
C ASP A 379 -24.69 0.43 -8.45
N PRO A 380 -25.78 -0.35 -8.50
CA PRO A 380 -27.10 0.23 -8.62
C PRO A 380 -27.60 0.72 -7.27
N LEU A 381 -28.32 1.84 -7.27
CA LEU A 381 -29.12 2.23 -6.12
C LEU A 381 -30.37 1.34 -6.08
N ARG A 382 -30.42 0.41 -5.13
CA ARG A 382 -31.59 -0.45 -4.91
C ARG A 382 -32.65 0.29 -4.13
N ARG A 383 -33.88 0.33 -4.67
CA ARG A 383 -35.03 0.97 -4.03
C ARG A 383 -35.29 0.38 -2.64
N SER A 384 -35.29 -0.95 -2.53
CA SER A 384 -35.57 -1.64 -1.26
C SER A 384 -34.53 -1.34 -0.18
N ALA A 385 -33.26 -1.14 -0.55
CA ALA A 385 -32.21 -0.80 0.40
C ALA A 385 -32.37 0.65 0.91
N LEU A 386 -32.71 1.58 0.02
CA LEU A 386 -33.03 2.96 0.38
C LEU A 386 -34.26 3.03 1.29
N GLU A 387 -35.35 2.34 0.91
CA GLU A 387 -36.56 2.26 1.72
C GLU A 387 -36.28 1.66 3.10
N ALA A 388 -35.50 0.58 3.18
CA ALA A 388 -35.11 -0.02 4.45
C ALA A 388 -34.30 0.94 5.33
N ALA A 389 -33.36 1.69 4.75
CA ALA A 389 -32.58 2.70 5.47
C ALA A 389 -33.48 3.78 6.07
N VAL A 390 -34.43 4.31 5.27
CA VAL A 390 -35.42 5.30 5.75
C VAL A 390 -36.32 4.68 6.82
N GLN A 391 -36.87 3.49 6.58
CA GLN A 391 -37.78 2.79 7.49
C GLN A 391 -37.12 2.45 8.85
N SER A 392 -35.80 2.20 8.87
CA SER A 392 -35.06 1.93 10.09
C SER A 392 -34.88 3.16 11.00
N THR A 393 -35.22 4.36 10.50
CA THR A 393 -35.08 5.60 11.26
C THR A 393 -36.16 5.71 12.34
N PRO A 394 -35.80 5.94 13.62
CA PRO A 394 -36.77 6.05 14.70
C PRO A 394 -37.80 7.16 14.47
N GLY A 395 -39.08 6.77 14.46
CA GLY A 395 -40.23 7.66 14.23
C GLY A 395 -40.84 7.56 12.83
N VAL A 396 -40.26 6.77 11.92
CA VAL A 396 -40.85 6.49 10.61
C VAL A 396 -41.90 5.39 10.73
N HIS A 397 -43.12 5.68 10.28
CA HIS A 397 -44.20 4.69 10.18
C HIS A 397 -44.15 3.97 8.84
N GLY A 398 -43.96 4.72 7.76
CA GLY A 398 -43.85 4.19 6.40
C GLY A 398 -43.29 5.20 5.42
N VAL A 399 -42.70 4.72 4.32
CA VAL A 399 -42.32 5.53 3.16
C VAL A 399 -43.50 5.60 2.19
N GLU A 400 -43.93 6.81 1.83
CA GLU A 400 -45.11 7.04 0.98
C GLU A 400 -44.75 7.18 -0.49
N ASP A 401 -43.72 7.97 -0.79
CA ASP A 401 -43.26 8.25 -2.15
C ASP A 401 -41.75 8.52 -2.16
N ILE A 402 -41.09 8.08 -3.22
CA ILE A 402 -39.70 8.40 -3.51
C ILE A 402 -39.62 8.85 -4.95
N ARG A 403 -39.16 10.08 -5.17
CA ARG A 403 -38.83 10.60 -6.49
C ARG A 403 -37.33 10.72 -6.63
N ILE A 404 -36.85 10.45 -7.83
CA ILE A 404 -35.42 10.44 -8.17
C ILE A 404 -35.17 11.15 -9.49
N ARG A 405 -34.02 11.81 -9.61
CA ARG A 405 -33.43 12.19 -10.90
C ARG A 405 -31.91 12.08 -10.87
N ALA A 406 -31.31 11.74 -12.01
CA ALA A 406 -29.90 12.03 -12.22
C ALA A 406 -29.76 13.51 -12.55
N ARG A 407 -29.09 14.26 -11.67
CA ARG A 407 -29.00 15.71 -11.75
C ARG A 407 -28.36 16.12 -13.08
N ARG A 408 -29.01 17.08 -13.78
CA ARG A 408 -28.62 17.60 -15.11
C ARG A 408 -28.70 16.59 -16.27
N ILE A 409 -29.15 15.36 -16.03
CA ILE A 409 -29.28 14.33 -17.06
C ILE A 409 -30.75 13.99 -17.31
N THR A 410 -31.53 13.82 -16.23
CA THR A 410 -32.94 13.44 -16.31
C THR A 410 -33.82 14.43 -15.56
N ASP A 411 -35.09 14.48 -15.94
CA ASP A 411 -36.14 15.11 -15.13
C ASP A 411 -36.52 14.24 -13.93
N TRP A 412 -37.27 14.83 -12.99
CA TRP A 412 -37.83 14.11 -11.85
C TRP A 412 -38.83 13.06 -12.30
N ARG A 413 -38.68 11.85 -11.77
CA ARG A 413 -39.64 10.75 -11.92
C ARG A 413 -39.88 10.05 -10.60
N GLU A 414 -40.98 9.34 -10.49
CA GLU A 414 -41.20 8.38 -9.42
C GLU A 414 -40.15 7.27 -9.50
N PHE A 415 -39.64 6.82 -8.36
CA PHE A 415 -38.71 5.70 -8.29
C PHE A 415 -39.50 4.38 -8.22
N ASP A 416 -40.21 4.06 -9.30
CA ASP A 416 -41.06 2.86 -9.43
C ASP A 416 -40.27 1.57 -9.73
N GLN A 417 -39.05 1.70 -10.25
CA GLN A 417 -38.16 0.60 -10.59
C GLN A 417 -37.48 0.00 -9.34
N PRO A 418 -37.14 -1.31 -9.34
CA PRO A 418 -36.45 -1.94 -8.22
C PRO A 418 -35.03 -1.38 -8.00
N ASP A 419 -34.39 -0.89 -9.05
CA ASP A 419 -33.04 -0.35 -9.02
C ASP A 419 -32.83 0.80 -10.02
N PHE A 420 -32.05 1.80 -9.60
CA PHE A 420 -31.51 2.86 -10.46
C PHE A 420 -30.08 2.48 -10.85
N ARG A 421 -29.91 2.04 -12.10
CA ARG A 421 -28.61 1.59 -12.63
C ARG A 421 -27.80 2.74 -13.19
N VAL A 422 -26.48 2.61 -13.06
CA VAL A 422 -25.49 3.56 -13.58
C VAL A 422 -24.51 2.84 -14.51
N GLY A 423 -23.72 3.59 -15.28
CA GLY A 423 -22.69 3.00 -16.14
C GLY A 423 -21.62 2.25 -15.33
N ALA A 424 -20.96 1.27 -15.97
CA ALA A 424 -19.92 0.46 -15.31
C ALA A 424 -18.71 1.25 -14.78
N THR A 425 -18.54 2.50 -15.20
CA THR A 425 -17.49 3.41 -14.71
C THR A 425 -18.03 4.55 -13.88
N GLN A 426 -19.31 4.50 -13.49
CA GLN A 426 -19.99 5.55 -12.75
C GLN A 426 -20.20 5.16 -11.30
N ILE A 427 -20.09 6.13 -10.40
CA ILE A 427 -20.34 5.97 -8.96
C ILE A 427 -21.47 6.91 -8.54
N ILE A 428 -22.46 6.39 -7.82
CA ILE A 428 -23.58 7.20 -7.32
C ILE A 428 -23.09 8.16 -6.23
N ARG A 429 -23.53 9.41 -6.30
CA ARG A 429 -23.20 10.43 -5.30
C ARG A 429 -24.42 11.22 -4.87
N LEU A 430 -24.59 11.39 -3.55
CA LEU A 430 -25.52 12.33 -2.95
C LEU A 430 -24.92 12.87 -1.66
N GLN A 431 -24.46 14.14 -1.65
CA GLN A 431 -23.84 14.75 -0.47
C GLN A 431 -24.77 15.67 0.34
N ASN A 432 -25.82 16.21 -0.30
CA ASN A 432 -26.72 17.18 0.32
C ASN A 432 -25.99 18.40 0.94
N ASP A 433 -24.93 18.88 0.30
CA ASP A 433 -24.14 20.02 0.75
C ASP A 433 -24.74 21.34 0.22
N PRO A 434 -25.16 22.28 1.08
CA PRO A 434 -25.67 23.59 0.64
C PRO A 434 -24.66 24.43 -0.15
N VAL A 435 -23.36 24.23 0.08
CA VAL A 435 -22.28 24.94 -0.64
C VAL A 435 -22.10 24.39 -2.05
N PHE A 436 -22.32 23.08 -2.23
CA PHE A 436 -22.12 22.36 -3.49
C PHE A 436 -23.38 21.58 -3.90
N PRO A 437 -24.49 22.27 -4.21
CA PRO A 437 -25.77 21.61 -4.51
C PRO A 437 -25.71 20.75 -5.79
N GLU A 438 -24.71 20.93 -6.66
CA GLU A 438 -24.46 20.07 -7.81
C GLU A 438 -24.00 18.65 -7.44
N ARG A 439 -23.64 18.40 -6.17
CA ARG A 439 -23.22 17.08 -5.65
C ARG A 439 -24.38 16.22 -5.14
N GLY A 440 -25.60 16.53 -5.58
CA GLY A 440 -26.82 15.82 -5.22
C GLY A 440 -27.50 16.43 -4.00
N SER A 441 -28.82 16.50 -4.03
CA SER A 441 -29.64 17.06 -2.95
C SER A 441 -30.66 16.05 -2.45
N LEU A 442 -30.93 16.10 -1.15
CA LEU A 442 -31.97 15.32 -0.50
C LEU A 442 -33.03 16.28 0.06
N VAL A 443 -34.28 16.04 -0.30
CA VAL A 443 -35.44 16.68 0.31
C VAL A 443 -36.28 15.60 0.98
N VAL A 444 -36.68 15.84 2.23
CA VAL A 444 -37.52 14.92 3.00
C VAL A 444 -38.78 15.66 3.43
N HIS A 445 -39.92 15.03 3.22
CA HIS A 445 -41.22 15.55 3.62
C HIS A 445 -41.84 14.61 4.67
N ALA A 446 -41.74 14.98 5.94
CA ALA A 446 -42.34 14.23 7.03
C ALA A 446 -43.76 14.75 7.33
N ARG A 447 -44.76 13.88 7.20
CA ARG A 447 -46.17 14.21 7.49
C ARG A 447 -46.67 13.38 8.67
N ALA A 448 -47.47 14.00 9.54
CA ALA A 448 -48.14 13.26 10.60
C ALA A 448 -49.13 12.27 9.98
N GLY A 449 -49.08 11.00 10.44
CA GLY A 449 -50.11 10.02 10.06
C GLY A 449 -51.51 10.53 10.40
N ALA A 450 -52.45 10.31 9.49
CA ALA A 450 -53.84 10.74 9.64
C ALA A 450 -54.57 10.01 10.78
#